data_AF-A0A4R0RP26-F1
#
_entry.id   AF-A0A4R0RP26-F1
#
_cell.length_a   1.000
_cell.length_b   1.000
_cell.length_c   1.000
_cell.angle_alpha   90.00
_cell.angle_beta   90.00
_cell.angle_gamma   90.00
#
_symmetry.space_group_name_H-M   'P 1'
#
loop_
_entity.id
_entity.type
_entity.pdbx_description
1 polymer ?
#
loop_
_entity_poly.entity_id
_entity_poly.type
_entity_poly.pdbx_seq_one_letter_code
_entity_poly.pdbx_strand_id
1 'polypeptide(L)'
;MDRNTLSACSLLSHAFYNLASPVLFRSLVIDDTSPTHDIHAFLRDLRAHAICGPANLVKNLTLQGAGWNEDEHVELSIIDVHTIFAILAELPSAHSLKLVGILVKRSHDAKTAPKQRRSLKNLELHHLAFDLSRRAGAGYAVMGDKRVLCSFVQMLNMLCTVENMTIYDTETIHINKHNLNWESEPEFTMSTARFLGRLRTSRTRIKHLVSQEGTVSHDVYLELLKSSSSLKDLQTMRISDTYKSIYSFLRGSLARNLTHLHLDIEPDEVHSVPFRMSEMKLDLACCIRLATLRISTIVGEWGRSEEESQRDIKDSASRFAAALEAACIQAPDTVIIIEIEVVDSRRSPLPNDTSVLLDAAIDWMAADAALARRRDLQKVSFKFLFHPSERRCYLDCREAMKVKEVTHKAQIDLIKANLPNTSSRRNLLTVACEPSHDSCPVVL
;
A
#
# COMPACT_ATOMS: atom_id res chain seq x y z
N MET A 1 -19.33 -18.95 17.67
CA MET A 1 -20.57 -18.20 17.99
C MET A 1 -20.50 -16.91 17.19
N ASP A 2 -21.51 -16.60 16.38
CA ASP A 2 -21.52 -15.39 15.56
C ASP A 2 -21.86 -14.13 16.40
N ARG A 3 -21.61 -12.94 15.83
CA ARG A 3 -21.82 -11.66 16.53
C ARG A 3 -23.28 -11.46 16.95
N ASN A 4 -24.22 -11.94 16.14
CA ASN A 4 -25.66 -11.82 16.38
C ASN A 4 -26.10 -12.64 17.60
N THR A 5 -25.60 -13.88 17.71
CA THR A 5 -25.86 -14.74 18.87
C THR A 5 -25.25 -14.14 20.14
N LEU A 6 -24.02 -13.62 20.07
CA LEU A 6 -23.38 -12.95 21.20
C LEU A 6 -24.18 -11.70 21.64
N SER A 7 -24.68 -10.93 20.68
CA SER A 7 -25.53 -9.76 20.94
C SER A 7 -26.82 -10.17 21.64
N ALA A 8 -27.53 -11.18 21.12
CA ALA A 8 -28.74 -11.72 21.75
C ALA A 8 -28.47 -12.26 23.17
N CYS A 9 -27.37 -12.98 23.37
CA CYS A 9 -26.96 -13.47 24.69
C CYS A 9 -26.72 -12.32 25.67
N SER A 10 -26.13 -11.21 25.21
CA SER A 10 -25.88 -10.04 26.06
C SER A 10 -27.16 -9.41 26.62
N LEU A 11 -28.31 -9.64 25.98
CA LEU A 11 -29.61 -9.15 26.43
C LEU A 11 -30.28 -10.07 27.47
N LEU A 12 -29.79 -11.30 27.67
CA LEU A 12 -30.42 -12.28 28.56
C LEU A 12 -30.18 -11.99 30.04
N SER A 13 -28.99 -11.48 30.40
CA SER A 13 -28.69 -11.06 31.78
C SER A 13 -27.44 -10.20 31.83
N HIS A 14 -27.24 -9.52 32.96
CA HIS A 14 -26.03 -8.75 33.23
C HIS A 14 -24.74 -9.61 33.24
N ALA A 15 -24.83 -10.88 33.66
CA ALA A 15 -23.68 -11.79 33.65
C ALA A 15 -23.26 -12.13 32.22
N PHE A 16 -24.24 -12.44 31.35
CA PHE A 16 -23.98 -12.66 29.93
C PHE A 16 -23.51 -11.39 29.23
N TYR A 17 -24.07 -10.23 29.56
CA TYR A 17 -23.59 -8.93 29.08
C TYR A 17 -22.10 -8.74 29.39
N ASN A 18 -21.70 -8.85 30.66
CA ASN A 18 -20.30 -8.65 31.08
C ASN A 18 -19.32 -9.59 30.36
N LEU A 19 -19.72 -10.84 30.09
CA LEU A 19 -18.90 -11.81 29.37
C LEU A 19 -18.83 -11.52 27.86
N ALA A 20 -19.93 -11.06 27.27
CA ALA A 20 -20.04 -10.79 25.84
C ALA A 20 -19.46 -9.42 25.44
N SER A 21 -19.57 -8.40 26.31
CA SER A 21 -19.19 -7.01 26.00
C SER A 21 -17.74 -6.86 25.48
N PRO A 22 -16.71 -7.48 26.08
CA PRO A 22 -15.33 -7.33 25.58
C PRO A 22 -15.14 -7.87 24.16
N VAL A 23 -15.97 -8.82 23.74
CA VAL A 23 -15.93 -9.40 22.39
C VAL A 23 -16.77 -8.55 21.43
N LEU A 24 -17.98 -8.15 21.84
CA LEU A 24 -18.92 -7.37 21.04
C LEU A 24 -18.41 -5.96 20.70
N PHE A 25 -17.75 -5.31 21.67
CA PHE A 25 -17.28 -3.93 21.55
C PHE A 25 -15.79 -3.82 21.22
N ARG A 26 -15.09 -4.92 20.96
CA ARG A 26 -13.67 -4.89 20.58
C ARG A 26 -13.42 -4.08 19.30
N SER A 27 -14.36 -4.16 18.36
CA SER A 27 -14.31 -3.49 17.07
C SER A 27 -15.56 -2.64 16.88
N LEU A 28 -15.34 -1.36 16.66
CA LEU A 28 -16.39 -0.38 16.41
C LEU A 28 -16.25 0.13 14.97
N VAL A 29 -17.34 0.04 14.21
CA VAL A 29 -17.46 0.60 12.86
C VAL A 29 -18.52 1.69 12.93
N ILE A 30 -18.18 2.87 12.43
CA ILE A 30 -19.10 4.00 12.29
C ILE A 30 -19.25 4.22 10.80
N ASP A 31 -20.48 4.04 10.33
CA ASP A 31 -20.81 4.04 8.92
C ASP A 31 -21.74 5.22 8.61
N ASP A 32 -21.17 6.20 7.92
CA ASP A 32 -21.83 7.45 7.58
C ASP A 32 -22.87 7.29 6.44
N THR A 33 -22.97 6.09 5.84
CA THR A 33 -24.11 5.76 4.96
C THR A 33 -25.43 5.65 5.72
N SER A 34 -25.38 5.44 7.04
CA SER A 34 -26.58 5.28 7.86
C SER A 34 -27.16 6.64 8.27
N PRO A 35 -28.42 6.96 7.93
CA PRO A 35 -29.05 8.23 8.30
C PRO A 35 -29.32 8.37 9.82
N THR A 36 -29.07 7.32 10.59
CA THR A 36 -29.36 7.25 12.04
C THR A 36 -28.13 6.93 12.89
N HIS A 37 -27.04 6.47 12.27
CA HIS A 37 -25.82 6.04 12.96
C HIS A 37 -24.57 6.69 12.32
N ASP A 38 -24.75 7.93 11.87
CA ASP A 38 -23.70 8.73 11.25
C ASP A 38 -22.60 9.15 12.26
N ILE A 39 -21.50 9.67 11.72
CA ILE A 39 -20.33 10.07 12.52
C ILE A 39 -20.70 11.17 13.53
N HIS A 40 -21.61 12.07 13.19
CA HIS A 40 -22.03 13.18 14.05
C HIS A 40 -22.92 12.74 15.20
N ALA A 41 -23.82 11.79 14.98
CA ALA A 41 -24.65 11.17 16.00
C ALA A 41 -23.77 10.43 17.02
N PHE A 42 -22.79 9.66 16.55
CA PHE A 42 -21.85 8.98 17.44
C PHE A 42 -21.04 9.96 18.31
N LEU A 43 -20.56 11.06 17.71
CA LEU A 43 -19.85 12.11 18.45
C LEU A 43 -20.69 12.75 19.55
N ARG A 44 -21.99 12.96 19.30
CA ARG A 44 -22.92 13.47 20.31
C ARG A 44 -23.05 12.48 21.46
N ASP A 45 -23.20 11.20 21.15
CA ASP A 45 -23.42 10.15 22.16
C ASP A 45 -22.15 9.88 22.99
N LEU A 46 -20.97 9.96 22.37
CA LEU A 46 -19.67 9.98 23.07
C LEU A 46 -19.59 11.11 24.09
N ARG A 47 -19.89 12.34 23.66
CA ARG A 47 -19.84 13.54 24.53
C ARG A 47 -20.89 13.49 25.65
N ALA A 48 -22.02 12.87 25.40
CA ALA A 48 -23.06 12.63 26.39
C ALA A 48 -22.71 11.52 27.40
N HIS A 49 -21.51 10.92 27.29
CA HIS A 49 -21.06 9.82 28.16
C HIS A 49 -21.94 8.58 28.09
N ALA A 50 -22.76 8.43 27.03
CA ALA A 50 -23.70 7.33 26.89
C ALA A 50 -23.03 5.96 26.69
N ILE A 51 -21.75 5.97 26.28
CA ILE A 51 -21.00 4.76 25.91
C ILE A 51 -19.69 4.57 26.69
N CYS A 52 -19.53 5.21 27.87
CA CYS A 52 -18.28 5.18 28.63
C CYS A 52 -17.78 3.77 29.02
N GLY A 53 -18.69 2.82 29.30
CA GLY A 53 -18.32 1.43 29.58
C GLY A 53 -17.72 0.74 28.35
N PRO A 54 -18.49 0.61 27.25
CA PRO A 54 -18.03 0.04 25.99
C PRO A 54 -16.79 0.72 25.39
N ALA A 55 -16.65 2.05 25.53
CA ALA A 55 -15.53 2.83 24.99
C ALA A 55 -14.14 2.30 25.40
N ASN A 56 -14.01 1.80 26.64
CA ASN A 56 -12.77 1.23 27.16
C ASN A 56 -12.42 -0.15 26.57
N LEU A 57 -13.37 -0.80 25.90
CA LEU A 57 -13.20 -2.12 25.30
C LEU A 57 -12.83 -2.04 23.81
N VAL A 58 -13.08 -0.89 23.18
CA VAL A 58 -12.80 -0.66 21.75
C VAL A 58 -11.29 -0.65 21.52
N LYS A 59 -10.81 -1.58 20.70
CA LYS A 59 -9.41 -1.71 20.28
C LYS A 59 -9.22 -1.27 18.82
N ASN A 60 -10.24 -1.53 18.00
CA ASN A 60 -10.26 -1.21 16.59
C ASN A 60 -11.40 -0.24 16.30
N LEU A 61 -11.09 0.89 15.69
CA LEU A 61 -12.05 1.87 15.20
C LEU A 61 -11.98 1.93 13.68
N THR A 62 -13.12 1.79 13.02
CA THR A 62 -13.29 2.08 11.60
C THR A 62 -14.24 3.25 11.44
N LEU A 63 -13.81 4.30 10.74
CA LEU A 63 -14.69 5.35 10.24
C LEU A 63 -14.85 5.12 8.74
N GLN A 64 -16.10 4.92 8.31
CA GLN A 64 -16.43 4.62 6.93
C GLN A 64 -17.42 5.67 6.41
N GLY A 65 -17.08 6.27 5.28
CA GLY A 65 -17.92 7.25 4.60
C GLY A 65 -18.92 6.61 3.65
N ALA A 66 -19.85 7.42 3.15
CA ALA A 66 -20.66 7.08 1.99
C ALA A 66 -19.76 6.98 0.76
N GLY A 67 -19.77 5.83 0.10
CA GLY A 67 -18.75 5.41 -0.86
C GLY A 67 -18.50 6.37 -2.03
N TRP A 68 -17.34 6.22 -2.67
CA TRP A 68 -16.98 6.92 -3.90
C TRP A 68 -17.58 6.19 -5.10
N ASN A 69 -18.85 6.47 -5.44
CA ASN A 69 -19.38 6.05 -6.74
C ASN A 69 -19.20 7.20 -7.73
N GLU A 70 -18.41 6.97 -8.79
CA GLU A 70 -18.15 7.93 -9.85
C GLU A 70 -19.41 8.32 -10.64
N ASP A 71 -20.42 7.45 -10.64
CA ASP A 71 -21.62 7.57 -11.48
C ASP A 71 -22.82 8.28 -10.81
N GLU A 72 -22.76 8.57 -9.51
CA GLU A 72 -23.84 9.26 -8.79
C GLU A 72 -23.28 10.43 -7.99
N HIS A 73 -24.06 11.50 -7.84
CA HIS A 73 -23.74 12.65 -6.99
C HIS A 73 -23.74 12.24 -5.49
N VAL A 74 -22.87 11.32 -5.09
CA VAL A 74 -22.80 10.82 -3.73
C VAL A 74 -22.20 11.91 -2.85
N GLU A 75 -22.93 12.26 -1.79
CA GLU A 75 -22.46 13.14 -0.73
C GLU A 75 -21.26 12.49 -0.05
N LEU A 76 -20.05 12.95 -0.38
CA LEU A 76 -18.84 12.50 0.30
C LEU A 76 -18.92 12.80 1.79
N SER A 77 -18.63 11.80 2.62
CA SER A 77 -18.50 12.00 4.06
C SER A 77 -17.28 12.86 4.37
N ILE A 78 -17.53 14.03 4.95
CA ILE A 78 -16.49 15.01 5.29
C ILE A 78 -16.24 14.99 6.80
N ILE A 79 -15.02 14.63 7.20
CA ILE A 79 -14.59 14.73 8.60
C ILE A 79 -13.33 15.58 8.70
N ASP A 80 -13.22 16.35 9.78
CA ASP A 80 -12.01 17.11 10.06
C ASP A 80 -11.01 16.32 10.92
N VAL A 81 -9.73 16.60 10.74
CA VAL A 81 -8.64 15.90 11.43
C VAL A 81 -8.82 15.92 12.95
N HIS A 82 -9.11 17.08 13.56
CA HIS A 82 -9.28 17.19 15.02
C HIS A 82 -10.44 16.33 15.51
N THR A 83 -11.54 16.23 14.76
CA THR A 83 -12.67 15.36 15.10
C THR A 83 -12.28 13.88 15.14
N ILE A 84 -11.50 13.38 14.16
CA ILE A 84 -10.98 11.99 14.19
C ILE A 84 -10.22 11.74 15.50
N PHE A 85 -9.31 12.64 15.88
CA PHE A 85 -8.50 12.46 17.08
C PHE A 85 -9.26 12.74 18.38
N ALA A 86 -10.35 13.52 18.34
CA ALA A 86 -11.24 13.68 19.48
C ALA A 86 -11.98 12.36 19.76
N ILE A 87 -12.44 11.64 18.72
CA ILE A 87 -13.01 10.29 18.87
C ILE A 87 -11.98 9.35 19.50
N LEU A 88 -10.74 9.33 19.00
CA LEU A 88 -9.67 8.51 19.58
C LEU A 88 -9.26 8.95 21.00
N ALA A 89 -9.54 10.18 21.42
CA ALA A 89 -9.31 10.61 22.80
C ALA A 89 -10.29 9.91 23.75
N GLU A 90 -11.55 9.77 23.34
CA GLU A 90 -12.62 9.10 24.10
C GLU A 90 -12.56 7.57 24.04
N LEU A 91 -11.74 7.00 23.14
CA LEU A 91 -11.51 5.56 23.01
C LEU A 91 -10.07 5.21 23.44
N PRO A 92 -9.77 5.21 24.76
CA PRO A 92 -8.39 5.14 25.25
C PRO A 92 -7.67 3.82 24.92
N SER A 93 -8.42 2.73 24.73
CA SER A 93 -7.90 1.41 24.37
C SER A 93 -7.71 1.22 22.85
N ALA A 94 -8.17 2.17 22.03
CA ALA A 94 -8.08 2.06 20.59
C ALA A 94 -6.64 2.23 20.12
N HIS A 95 -6.11 1.18 19.48
CA HIS A 95 -4.76 1.15 18.93
C HIS A 95 -4.76 0.91 17.41
N SER A 96 -5.92 0.69 16.81
CA SER A 96 -6.11 0.51 15.37
C SER A 96 -7.13 1.51 14.87
N LEU A 97 -6.77 2.31 13.87
CA LEU A 97 -7.68 3.22 13.17
C LEU A 97 -7.70 2.83 11.69
N LYS A 98 -8.91 2.61 11.15
CA LYS A 98 -9.16 2.45 9.73
C LYS A 98 -10.08 3.58 9.24
N LEU A 99 -9.68 4.26 8.18
CA LEU A 99 -10.49 5.27 7.50
C LEU A 99 -10.79 4.76 6.09
N VAL A 100 -12.04 4.80 5.67
CA VAL A 100 -12.49 4.26 4.37
C VAL A 100 -13.44 5.23 3.69
N GLY A 101 -13.18 5.64 2.45
CA GLY A 101 -14.16 6.38 1.64
C GLY A 101 -14.50 7.76 2.23
N ILE A 102 -13.54 8.44 2.85
CA ILE A 102 -13.78 9.69 3.58
C ILE A 102 -12.93 10.81 3.00
N LEU A 103 -13.54 12.00 2.91
CA LEU A 103 -12.85 13.24 2.68
C LEU A 103 -12.36 13.81 4.04
N VAL A 104 -11.05 13.88 4.21
CA VAL A 104 -10.41 14.38 5.42
C VAL A 104 -10.04 15.86 5.24
N LYS A 105 -10.82 16.74 5.87
CA LYS A 105 -10.61 18.19 5.81
C LYS A 105 -9.65 18.67 6.90
N ARG A 106 -8.98 19.79 6.65
CA ARG A 106 -8.14 20.44 7.66
C ARG A 106 -8.97 21.11 8.74
N SER A 107 -8.53 20.97 9.98
CA SER A 107 -9.13 21.69 11.10
C SER A 107 -8.43 23.04 11.28
N HIS A 108 -9.19 24.13 11.20
CA HIS A 108 -8.65 25.49 11.35
C HIS A 108 -8.63 25.99 12.80
N ASP A 109 -9.49 25.42 13.66
CA ASP A 109 -9.53 25.81 15.07
C ASP A 109 -8.52 25.00 15.90
N ALA A 110 -7.42 25.64 16.27
CA ALA A 110 -6.40 25.02 17.12
C ALA A 110 -6.92 24.72 18.55
N LYS A 111 -8.00 25.36 19.00
CA LYS A 111 -8.56 25.13 20.35
C LYS A 111 -9.23 23.77 20.48
N THR A 112 -9.72 23.20 19.37
CA THR A 112 -10.35 21.88 19.34
C THR A 112 -9.35 20.75 19.14
N ALA A 113 -8.07 21.07 18.93
CA ALA A 113 -7.03 20.06 18.76
C ALA A 113 -6.88 19.23 20.04
N PRO A 114 -6.95 17.89 19.95
CA PRO A 114 -6.56 17.03 21.06
C PRO A 114 -5.14 17.34 21.53
N LYS A 115 -4.99 17.55 22.84
CA LYS A 115 -3.71 18.02 23.43
C LYS A 115 -2.61 16.96 23.35
N GLN A 116 -2.98 15.68 23.36
CA GLN A 116 -2.04 14.56 23.39
C GLN A 116 -2.00 13.87 22.02
N ARG A 117 -0.78 13.63 21.53
CA ARG A 117 -0.56 12.82 20.34
C ARG A 117 -0.85 11.36 20.63
N ARG A 118 -1.39 10.65 19.64
CA ARG A 118 -1.69 9.22 19.75
C ARG A 118 -0.62 8.35 19.11
N SER A 119 -0.34 7.23 19.77
CA SER A 119 0.40 6.13 19.18
C SER A 119 -0.59 5.08 18.72
N LEU A 120 -0.45 4.61 17.48
CA LEU A 120 -1.27 3.56 16.92
C LEU A 120 -0.40 2.35 16.61
N LYS A 121 -0.96 1.15 16.81
CA LYS A 121 -0.41 -0.07 16.27
C LYS A 121 -0.68 -0.16 14.77
N ASN A 122 -1.90 0.14 14.34
CA ASN A 122 -2.27 0.09 12.93
C ASN A 122 -2.99 1.39 12.51
N LEU A 123 -2.60 1.93 11.36
CA LEU A 123 -3.30 3.00 10.68
C LEU A 123 -3.55 2.58 9.23
N GLU A 124 -4.81 2.47 8.86
CA GLU A 124 -5.24 2.07 7.52
C GLU A 124 -6.01 3.22 6.86
N LEU A 125 -5.56 3.62 5.67
CA LEU A 125 -6.12 4.71 4.88
C LEU A 125 -6.55 4.14 3.53
N HIS A 126 -7.85 4.02 3.29
CA HIS A 126 -8.43 3.39 2.09
C HIS A 126 -9.36 4.35 1.37
N HIS A 127 -9.17 4.61 0.08
CA HIS A 127 -10.06 5.46 -0.74
C HIS A 127 -10.34 6.81 -0.06
N LEU A 128 -9.26 7.54 0.28
CA LEU A 128 -9.37 8.79 1.03
C LEU A 128 -9.00 9.99 0.19
N ALA A 129 -9.68 11.11 0.42
CA ALA A 129 -9.33 12.40 -0.14
C ALA A 129 -8.81 13.33 0.96
N PHE A 130 -7.62 13.92 0.78
CA PHE A 130 -7.06 14.88 1.73
C PHE A 130 -7.14 16.32 1.19
N ASP A 131 -7.77 17.21 1.95
CA ASP A 131 -7.81 18.65 1.67
C ASP A 131 -6.42 19.30 1.65
N LEU A 132 -6.13 19.98 0.56
CA LEU A 132 -4.97 20.82 0.35
C LEU A 132 -5.37 22.31 0.31
N SER A 133 -4.64 23.21 0.99
CA SER A 133 -4.89 24.65 0.81
C SER A 133 -4.74 25.07 -0.65
N ARG A 134 -5.63 25.94 -1.14
CA ARG A 134 -5.47 26.75 -2.37
C ARG A 134 -4.11 27.43 -2.53
N ARG A 135 -3.43 27.72 -1.42
CA ARG A 135 -2.05 28.26 -1.40
C ARG A 135 -0.98 27.21 -1.67
N ALA A 136 -1.32 25.96 -1.92
CA ALA A 136 -0.40 24.89 -2.28
C ALA A 136 -0.29 24.70 -3.80
N GLY A 137 -1.30 25.14 -4.56
CA GLY A 137 -1.33 25.12 -6.02
C GLY A 137 -0.19 25.95 -6.62
N ALA A 138 0.20 25.60 -7.85
CA ALA A 138 1.50 25.81 -8.49
C ALA A 138 2.08 27.24 -8.46
N GLY A 139 2.65 27.64 -7.32
CA GLY A 139 3.52 28.82 -7.23
C GLY A 139 3.91 29.24 -5.81
N TYR A 140 3.02 29.06 -4.84
CA TYR A 140 3.23 29.59 -3.48
C TYR A 140 4.09 28.69 -2.58
N ALA A 141 4.06 27.36 -2.79
CA ALA A 141 4.96 26.43 -2.10
C ALA A 141 6.43 26.65 -2.51
N VAL A 142 6.66 27.03 -3.77
CA VAL A 142 8.00 27.39 -4.29
C VAL A 142 8.52 28.68 -3.64
N MET A 143 7.62 29.59 -3.26
CA MET A 143 7.96 30.85 -2.56
C MET A 143 8.21 30.68 -1.05
N GLY A 144 8.20 29.46 -0.52
CA GLY A 144 8.51 29.20 0.88
C GLY A 144 7.41 29.61 1.87
N ASP A 145 6.16 29.80 1.41
CA ASP A 145 5.06 30.17 2.31
C ASP A 145 4.80 29.05 3.34
N LYS A 146 5.07 29.34 4.61
CA LYS A 146 4.81 28.40 5.73
C LYS A 146 3.33 28.16 5.98
N ARG A 147 2.44 28.87 5.28
CA ARG A 147 0.97 28.75 5.40
C ARG A 147 0.39 27.67 4.49
N VAL A 148 1.19 27.01 3.65
CA VAL A 148 0.75 25.83 2.92
C VAL A 148 0.53 24.68 3.90
N LEU A 149 -0.70 24.15 3.94
CA LEU A 149 -1.11 23.11 4.89
C LEU A 149 -1.94 22.06 4.17
N CYS A 150 -1.69 20.79 4.46
CA CYS A 150 -2.41 19.61 3.98
C CYS A 150 -3.00 18.86 5.18
N SER A 151 -4.23 18.34 5.07
CA SER A 151 -4.86 17.56 6.16
C SER A 151 -4.10 16.29 6.49
N PHE A 152 -3.48 15.65 5.50
CA PHE A 152 -2.60 14.50 5.73
C PHE A 152 -1.44 14.85 6.66
N VAL A 153 -0.77 15.99 6.43
CA VAL A 153 0.31 16.49 7.32
C VAL A 153 -0.22 16.82 8.70
N GLN A 154 -1.41 17.43 8.79
CA GLN A 154 -2.04 17.71 10.08
C GLN A 154 -2.33 16.41 10.85
N MET A 155 -2.87 15.39 10.18
CA MET A 155 -3.13 14.07 10.75
C MET A 155 -1.82 13.41 11.24
N LEU A 156 -0.76 13.43 10.43
CA LEU A 156 0.55 12.92 10.83
C LEU A 156 1.07 13.65 12.08
N ASN A 157 0.85 14.96 12.22
CA ASN A 157 1.30 15.72 13.39
C ASN A 157 0.55 15.39 14.69
N MET A 158 -0.65 14.79 14.59
CA MET A 158 -1.42 14.29 15.73
C MET A 158 -0.97 12.91 16.19
N LEU A 159 -0.09 12.25 15.43
CA LEU A 159 0.46 10.95 15.74
C LEU A 159 1.86 11.07 16.37
N CYS A 160 2.21 10.06 17.18
CA CYS A 160 3.54 9.92 17.78
C CYS A 160 4.29 8.75 17.15
N THR A 161 3.66 7.58 17.07
CA THR A 161 4.21 6.39 16.43
C THR A 161 3.09 5.62 15.75
N VAL A 162 3.41 5.01 14.61
CA VAL A 162 2.54 4.07 13.91
C VAL A 162 3.37 2.82 13.65
N GLU A 163 2.97 1.67 14.21
CA GLU A 163 3.72 0.43 13.95
C GLU A 163 3.51 -0.02 12.50
N ASN A 164 2.24 -0.16 12.07
CA ASN A 164 1.87 -0.54 10.70
C ASN A 164 1.01 0.56 10.07
N MET A 165 1.45 1.07 8.92
CA MET A 165 0.69 2.03 8.12
C MET A 165 0.36 1.41 6.76
N THR A 166 -0.92 1.40 6.40
CA THR A 166 -1.39 0.99 5.09
C THR A 166 -2.04 2.19 4.40
N ILE A 167 -1.61 2.44 3.17
CA ILE A 167 -2.15 3.48 2.30
C ILE A 167 -2.60 2.80 1.02
N TYR A 168 -3.89 2.91 0.73
CA TYR A 168 -4.53 2.38 -0.44
C TYR A 168 -5.40 3.45 -1.08
N ASP A 169 -5.14 3.74 -2.35
CA ASP A 169 -5.92 4.64 -3.18
C ASP A 169 -6.26 5.98 -2.49
N THR A 170 -5.29 6.88 -2.42
CA THR A 170 -5.47 8.18 -1.74
C THR A 170 -5.25 9.34 -2.69
N GLU A 171 -6.14 10.32 -2.63
CA GLU A 171 -6.16 11.47 -3.52
C GLU A 171 -6.05 12.80 -2.79
N THR A 172 -5.46 13.79 -3.48
CA THR A 172 -5.43 15.16 -2.99
C THR A 172 -6.48 16.00 -3.69
N ILE A 173 -7.30 16.70 -2.91
CA ILE A 173 -8.36 17.55 -3.44
C ILE A 173 -8.24 18.97 -2.92
N HIS A 174 -8.86 19.91 -3.63
CA HIS A 174 -9.07 21.26 -3.14
C HIS A 174 -10.54 21.50 -2.79
N ILE A 175 -10.83 21.76 -1.51
CA ILE A 175 -12.21 22.09 -1.09
C ILE A 175 -12.45 23.60 -1.24
N ASN A 176 -13.41 23.97 -2.07
CA ASN A 176 -13.90 25.34 -2.11
C ASN A 176 -14.74 25.64 -0.86
N LYS A 177 -14.19 26.47 0.03
CA LYS A 177 -14.81 26.85 1.30
C LYS A 177 -16.20 27.47 1.18
N HIS A 178 -16.56 28.01 0.02
CA HIS A 178 -17.81 28.75 -0.15
C HIS A 178 -18.99 27.88 -0.58
N ASN A 179 -18.75 26.78 -1.27
CA ASN A 179 -19.81 25.92 -1.80
C ASN A 179 -19.60 24.42 -1.52
N LEU A 180 -18.53 24.04 -0.81
CA LEU A 180 -18.14 22.65 -0.56
C LEU A 180 -17.88 21.83 -1.84
N ASN A 181 -17.86 22.47 -3.01
CA ASN A 181 -17.41 21.82 -4.23
C ASN A 181 -15.94 21.48 -4.08
N TRP A 182 -15.58 20.28 -4.47
CA TRP A 182 -14.22 19.80 -4.52
C TRP A 182 -13.82 19.58 -5.97
N GLU A 183 -12.59 19.93 -6.26
CA GLU A 183 -11.94 19.63 -7.53
C GLU A 183 -10.71 18.80 -7.18
N SER A 184 -10.51 17.68 -7.87
CA SER A 184 -9.23 16.98 -7.85
C SER A 184 -8.17 17.98 -8.32
N GLU A 185 -7.04 18.05 -7.61
CA GLU A 185 -5.99 19.03 -7.89
C GLU A 185 -4.90 18.35 -8.73
N PRO A 186 -4.94 18.46 -10.08
CA PRO A 186 -3.97 17.79 -10.94
C PRO A 186 -2.55 18.33 -10.78
N GLU A 187 -2.35 19.43 -10.03
CA GLU A 187 -1.05 20.10 -9.88
C GLU A 187 -0.43 19.91 -8.50
N PHE A 188 -0.94 19.01 -7.64
CA PHE A 188 -0.20 18.63 -6.44
C PHE A 188 1.07 17.86 -6.83
N THR A 189 2.15 18.62 -7.05
CA THR A 189 3.41 18.04 -7.54
C THR A 189 4.24 17.41 -6.42
N MET A 190 5.11 16.48 -6.80
CA MET A 190 6.16 15.92 -5.93
C MET A 190 7.03 17.01 -5.25
N SER A 191 7.22 18.15 -5.90
CA SER A 191 7.98 19.27 -5.33
C SER A 191 7.27 19.90 -4.13
N THR A 192 5.94 20.05 -4.20
CA THR A 192 5.10 20.54 -3.12
C THR A 192 5.06 19.54 -1.97
N ALA A 193 4.91 18.24 -2.26
CA ALA A 193 4.97 17.18 -1.26
C ALA A 193 6.30 17.19 -0.48
N ARG A 194 7.43 17.31 -1.19
CA ARG A 194 8.77 17.42 -0.61
C ARG A 194 8.92 18.65 0.28
N PHE A 195 8.44 19.81 -0.20
CA PHE A 195 8.46 21.05 0.58
C PHE A 195 7.64 20.93 1.87
N LEU A 196 6.42 20.39 1.79
CA LEU A 196 5.54 20.18 2.94
C LEU A 196 6.13 19.21 3.95
N GLY A 197 6.71 18.11 3.50
CA GLY A 197 7.42 17.16 4.36
C GLY A 197 8.58 17.84 5.10
N ARG A 198 9.36 18.69 4.44
CA ARG A 198 10.47 19.41 5.08
C ARG A 198 10.02 20.49 6.07
N LEU A 199 8.95 21.22 5.75
CA LEU A 199 8.42 22.29 6.60
C LEU A 199 7.93 21.79 7.95
N ARG A 200 7.36 20.58 7.97
CA ARG A 200 6.79 19.96 9.16
C ARG A 200 7.53 18.67 9.42
N THR A 201 8.50 18.71 10.33
CA THR A 201 9.06 17.49 10.93
C THR A 201 7.99 16.84 11.80
N SER A 202 7.10 16.10 11.13
CA SER A 202 6.32 15.06 11.77
C SER A 202 7.28 14.27 12.65
N ARG A 203 6.97 14.17 13.94
CA ARG A 203 7.73 13.29 14.85
C ARG A 203 7.20 11.86 14.80
N THR A 204 6.22 11.61 13.95
CA THR A 204 5.63 10.30 13.75
C THR A 204 6.69 9.36 13.23
N ARG A 205 6.80 8.19 13.84
CA ARG A 205 7.71 7.13 13.40
C ARG A 205 6.88 5.98 12.88
N ILE A 206 7.16 5.55 11.66
CA ILE A 206 6.50 4.42 10.99
C ILE A 206 7.51 3.27 10.90
N LYS A 207 7.12 2.07 11.35
CA LYS A 207 7.99 0.87 11.30
C LYS A 207 7.71 -0.01 10.10
N HIS A 208 6.44 -0.21 9.76
CA HIS A 208 6.02 -1.03 8.64
C HIS A 208 5.09 -0.21 7.74
N LEU A 209 5.41 -0.14 6.45
CA LEU A 209 4.63 0.58 5.46
C LEU A 209 4.12 -0.39 4.41
N VAL A 210 2.81 -0.39 4.18
CA VAL A 210 2.17 -1.02 3.03
C VAL A 210 1.57 0.10 2.18
N SER A 211 1.95 0.13 0.93
CA SER A 211 1.58 1.14 -0.05
C SER A 211 1.04 0.40 -1.25
N GLN A 212 -0.21 0.65 -1.62
CA GLN A 212 -0.82 0.02 -2.78
C GLN A 212 -1.49 1.11 -3.61
N GLU A 213 -1.09 1.19 -4.87
CA GLU A 213 -1.60 2.15 -5.83
C GLU A 213 -3.09 1.87 -6.13
N GLY A 214 -3.81 2.96 -6.40
CA GLY A 214 -5.17 2.95 -6.94
C GLY A 214 -5.40 4.15 -7.86
N THR A 215 -4.75 5.29 -7.57
CA THR A 215 -4.86 6.55 -8.33
C THR A 215 -3.50 7.24 -8.51
N VAL A 216 -3.40 8.11 -9.53
CA VAL A 216 -2.19 8.87 -9.93
C VAL A 216 -1.62 9.78 -8.82
N SER A 217 -2.40 10.06 -7.78
CA SER A 217 -2.01 10.92 -6.64
C SER A 217 -1.29 10.18 -5.52
N HIS A 218 -0.89 8.92 -5.70
CA HIS A 218 -0.29 8.13 -4.62
C HIS A 218 1.18 8.53 -4.31
N ASP A 219 1.96 8.82 -5.34
CA ASP A 219 3.39 9.19 -5.28
C ASP A 219 3.71 10.33 -4.30
N VAL A 220 2.82 11.31 -4.26
CA VAL A 220 3.00 12.53 -3.48
C VAL A 220 2.90 12.27 -1.99
N TYR A 221 2.09 11.30 -1.55
CA TYR A 221 2.03 10.89 -0.15
C TYR A 221 3.28 10.17 0.28
N LEU A 222 3.79 9.28 -0.58
CA LEU A 222 5.05 8.60 -0.36
C LEU A 222 6.22 9.59 -0.27
N GLU A 223 6.30 10.57 -1.18
CA GLU A 223 7.32 11.64 -1.13
C GLU A 223 7.19 12.53 0.11
N LEU A 224 5.96 12.77 0.57
CA LEU A 224 5.70 13.53 1.79
C LEU A 224 6.18 12.76 3.03
N LEU A 225 5.87 11.47 3.13
CA LEU A 225 6.34 10.60 4.21
C LEU A 225 7.87 10.52 4.24
N LYS A 226 8.47 10.37 3.05
CA LYS A 226 9.92 10.41 2.84
C LYS A 226 10.54 11.71 3.33
N SER A 227 9.97 12.84 2.94
CA SER A 227 10.52 14.16 3.24
C SER A 227 10.25 14.61 4.68
N SER A 228 9.21 14.10 5.33
CA SER A 228 8.84 14.42 6.72
C SER A 228 9.66 13.72 7.79
N SER A 229 10.58 12.83 7.38
CA SER A 229 11.36 11.95 8.25
C SER A 229 10.53 10.91 9.03
N SER A 230 9.27 10.72 8.66
CA SER A 230 8.39 9.77 9.34
C SER A 230 8.84 8.31 9.16
N LEU A 231 9.63 8.06 8.12
CA LEU A 231 10.14 6.75 7.72
C LEU A 231 11.57 6.46 8.24
N LYS A 232 12.11 7.27 9.15
CA LYS A 232 13.47 7.05 9.70
C LYS A 232 13.65 5.69 10.36
N ASP A 233 12.59 5.17 10.99
CA ASP A 233 12.60 3.89 11.71
C ASP A 233 11.95 2.76 10.88
N LEU A 234 11.79 2.95 9.56
CA LEU A 234 11.17 1.98 8.67
C LEU A 234 11.99 0.70 8.59
N GLN A 235 11.37 -0.44 8.90
CA GLN A 235 11.97 -1.79 8.93
C GLN A 235 11.41 -2.68 7.84
N THR A 236 10.12 -2.58 7.55
CA THR A 236 9.44 -3.36 6.51
C THR A 236 8.71 -2.43 5.57
N MET A 237 8.81 -2.72 4.28
CA MET A 237 8.05 -2.01 3.27
C MET A 237 7.48 -2.98 2.26
N ARG A 238 6.20 -2.81 1.95
CA ARG A 238 5.55 -3.39 0.78
C ARG A 238 5.01 -2.24 -0.07
N ILE A 239 5.37 -2.22 -1.35
CA ILE A 239 4.86 -1.23 -2.32
C ILE A 239 4.35 -1.96 -3.56
N SER A 240 3.09 -1.74 -3.90
CA SER A 240 2.44 -2.17 -5.14
C SER A 240 2.13 -0.91 -5.93
N ASP A 241 2.86 -0.70 -7.02
CA ASP A 241 2.85 0.57 -7.76
C ASP A 241 3.56 0.41 -9.11
N THR A 242 3.53 1.46 -9.93
CA THR A 242 4.35 1.56 -11.14
C THR A 242 5.84 1.49 -10.83
N TYR A 243 6.62 1.03 -11.81
CA TYR A 243 8.08 0.93 -11.66
C TYR A 243 8.74 2.29 -11.37
N LYS A 244 8.22 3.34 -12.02
CA LYS A 244 8.71 4.72 -11.88
C LYS A 244 8.53 5.24 -10.46
N SER A 245 7.38 4.98 -9.86
CA SER A 245 7.03 5.37 -8.49
C SER A 245 7.91 4.67 -7.46
N ILE A 246 8.05 3.35 -7.60
CA ILE A 246 8.96 2.55 -6.76
C ILE A 246 10.39 3.09 -6.86
N TYR A 247 10.91 3.30 -8.06
CA TYR A 247 12.26 3.82 -8.28
C TYR A 247 12.44 5.21 -7.63
N SER A 248 11.53 6.13 -7.88
CA SER A 248 11.54 7.49 -7.31
C SER A 248 11.57 7.46 -5.79
N PHE A 249 10.76 6.57 -5.20
CA PHE A 249 10.67 6.41 -3.76
C PHE A 249 11.96 5.83 -3.15
N LEU A 250 12.46 4.72 -3.70
CA LEU A 250 13.68 4.05 -3.22
C LEU A 250 14.93 4.91 -3.39
N ARG A 251 14.95 5.79 -4.40
CA ARG A 251 16.07 6.71 -4.63
C ARG A 251 16.22 7.72 -3.48
N GLY A 252 17.07 7.41 -2.49
CA GLY A 252 17.36 8.29 -1.36
C GLY A 252 17.76 7.54 -0.07
N SER A 253 18.14 8.29 0.97
CA SER A 253 18.72 7.75 2.21
C SER A 253 17.73 7.10 3.19
N LEU A 254 16.49 6.85 2.78
CA LEU A 254 15.45 6.27 3.65
C LEU A 254 15.70 4.80 4.01
N ALA A 255 16.41 4.06 3.16
CA ALA A 255 16.47 2.61 3.24
C ALA A 255 17.49 2.06 4.24
N ARG A 256 18.17 2.91 5.01
CA ARG A 256 19.25 2.46 5.91
C ARG A 256 18.80 1.46 6.98
N ASN A 257 17.55 1.58 7.44
CA ASN A 257 16.98 0.71 8.48
C ASN A 257 16.07 -0.39 7.92
N LEU A 258 15.86 -0.40 6.60
CA LEU A 258 14.97 -1.35 5.96
C LEU A 258 15.59 -2.75 6.00
N THR A 259 14.85 -3.69 6.59
CA THR A 259 15.23 -5.10 6.75
C THR A 259 14.46 -6.03 5.83
N HIS A 260 13.23 -5.66 5.47
CA HIS A 260 12.36 -6.44 4.59
C HIS A 260 11.76 -5.51 3.53
N LEU A 261 11.96 -5.83 2.26
CA LEU A 261 11.39 -5.08 1.14
C LEU A 261 10.59 -6.02 0.25
N HIS A 262 9.36 -5.63 -0.05
CA HIS A 262 8.48 -6.30 -0.99
C HIS A 262 8.04 -5.29 -2.05
N LEU A 263 8.43 -5.54 -3.30
CA LEU A 263 8.04 -4.74 -4.47
C LEU A 263 7.04 -5.54 -5.28
N ASP A 264 5.83 -5.02 -5.47
CA ASP A 264 4.83 -5.53 -6.40
C ASP A 264 4.82 -4.55 -7.59
N ILE A 265 5.43 -4.93 -8.71
CA ILE A 265 5.65 -4.01 -9.86
C ILE A 265 4.49 -4.18 -10.85
N GLU A 266 3.65 -3.16 -10.90
CA GLU A 266 2.50 -3.06 -11.78
C GLU A 266 2.86 -2.40 -13.13
N PRO A 267 2.05 -2.61 -14.18
CA PRO A 267 2.23 -1.91 -15.45
C PRO A 267 1.91 -0.42 -15.36
N ASP A 268 2.65 0.40 -16.11
CA ASP A 268 2.36 1.84 -16.22
C ASP A 268 1.12 2.03 -17.12
N GLU A 269 -0.07 2.25 -16.54
CA GLU A 269 -1.36 2.17 -17.26
C GLU A 269 -1.66 3.30 -18.28
N VAL A 270 -0.83 4.35 -18.45
CA VAL A 270 -1.26 5.54 -19.23
C VAL A 270 -0.23 6.09 -20.24
N HIS A 271 -0.49 5.81 -21.52
CA HIS A 271 -0.47 6.66 -22.73
C HIS A 271 0.49 7.87 -22.92
N SER A 272 1.54 8.07 -22.14
CA SER A 272 2.41 9.24 -22.31
C SER A 272 3.89 8.88 -22.32
N VAL A 273 4.40 8.81 -23.56
CA VAL A 273 5.80 8.73 -23.97
C VAL A 273 6.41 7.32 -23.79
N PRO A 274 7.03 6.75 -24.85
CA PRO A 274 7.87 5.57 -24.71
C PRO A 274 9.13 5.96 -23.92
N PHE A 275 9.01 6.02 -22.60
CA PHE A 275 10.17 6.15 -21.73
C PHE A 275 10.95 4.85 -21.84
N ARG A 276 12.22 4.94 -22.25
CA ARG A 276 13.10 3.76 -22.33
C ARG A 276 13.36 3.28 -20.91
N MET A 277 12.62 2.25 -20.47
CA MET A 277 12.83 1.60 -19.16
C MET A 277 14.27 1.10 -18.97
N SER A 278 15.05 0.94 -20.04
CA SER A 278 16.46 0.52 -20.02
C SER A 278 17.39 1.39 -19.15
N GLU A 279 16.98 2.57 -18.71
CA GLU A 279 17.81 3.46 -17.88
C GLU A 279 17.45 3.46 -16.38
N MET A 280 16.30 2.90 -15.98
CA MET A 280 15.88 2.95 -14.58
C MET A 280 16.34 1.70 -13.82
N LYS A 281 17.33 1.87 -12.94
CA LYS A 281 17.85 0.83 -12.05
C LYS A 281 17.29 1.00 -10.64
N LEU A 282 16.64 -0.02 -10.10
CA LEU A 282 16.26 -0.05 -8.68
C LEU A 282 17.54 -0.08 -7.82
N ASP A 283 18.07 1.08 -7.44
CA ASP A 283 19.27 1.20 -6.61
C ASP A 283 19.00 0.70 -5.19
N LEU A 284 19.21 -0.61 -4.99
CA LEU A 284 19.08 -1.28 -3.70
C LEU A 284 20.35 -1.16 -2.85
N ALA A 285 21.44 -0.58 -3.36
CA ALA A 285 22.71 -0.48 -2.64
C ALA A 285 22.57 0.37 -1.36
N CYS A 286 21.63 1.31 -1.35
CA CYS A 286 21.31 2.12 -0.17
C CYS A 286 20.60 1.35 0.95
N CYS A 287 20.08 0.15 0.68
CA CYS A 287 19.33 -0.69 1.63
C CYS A 287 20.27 -1.57 2.47
N ILE A 288 21.34 -1.02 3.05
CA ILE A 288 22.46 -1.78 3.62
C ILE A 288 22.11 -2.82 4.69
N ARG A 289 20.92 -2.76 5.31
CA ARG A 289 20.42 -3.71 6.32
C ARG A 289 19.39 -4.70 5.79
N LEU A 290 19.14 -4.71 4.48
CA LEU A 290 18.11 -5.53 3.86
C LEU A 290 18.47 -7.01 4.01
N ALA A 291 17.62 -7.76 4.70
CA ALA A 291 17.77 -9.20 4.91
C ALA A 291 16.87 -10.01 3.97
N THR A 292 15.68 -9.49 3.67
CA THR A 292 14.71 -10.16 2.79
C THR A 292 14.29 -9.22 1.67
N LEU A 293 14.39 -9.70 0.43
CA LEU A 293 13.90 -9.02 -0.76
C LEU A 293 12.86 -9.91 -1.45
N ARG A 294 11.65 -9.42 -1.61
CA ARG A 294 10.62 -10.01 -2.46
C ARG A 294 10.31 -9.06 -3.60
N ILE A 295 10.28 -9.58 -4.83
CA ILE A 295 9.84 -8.83 -5.99
C ILE A 295 8.79 -9.66 -6.72
N SER A 296 7.60 -9.11 -6.85
CA SER A 296 6.54 -9.65 -7.71
C SER A 296 6.41 -8.77 -8.94
N THR A 297 6.20 -9.37 -10.10
CA THR A 297 5.89 -8.64 -11.32
C THR A 297 4.80 -9.36 -12.09
N ILE A 298 3.96 -8.58 -12.77
CA ILE A 298 2.88 -9.09 -13.60
C ILE A 298 3.33 -9.04 -15.06
N VAL A 299 3.16 -10.16 -15.76
CA VAL A 299 3.40 -10.29 -17.19
C VAL A 299 2.05 -10.51 -17.85
N GLY A 300 1.58 -9.52 -18.60
CA GLY A 300 0.25 -9.53 -19.19
C GLY A 300 0.21 -9.02 -20.63
N GLU A 301 -0.88 -9.39 -21.30
CA GLU A 301 -1.31 -8.80 -22.57
C GLU A 301 -2.55 -7.94 -22.28
N TRP A 302 -2.35 -6.65 -22.07
CA TRP A 302 -3.44 -5.71 -21.75
C TRP A 302 -4.00 -5.03 -23.00
N GLY A 303 -3.19 -4.98 -24.06
CA GLY A 303 -3.50 -4.43 -25.37
C GLY A 303 -4.79 -4.95 -25.99
N ARG A 304 -5.43 -4.07 -26.76
CA ARG A 304 -6.60 -4.41 -27.60
C ARG A 304 -6.16 -4.92 -28.97
N SER A 305 -4.99 -4.49 -29.45
CA SER A 305 -4.38 -4.96 -30.70
C SER A 305 -3.20 -5.91 -30.47
N GLU A 306 -2.80 -6.63 -31.51
CA GLU A 306 -1.61 -7.51 -31.48
C GLU A 306 -0.31 -6.71 -31.25
N GLU A 307 -0.19 -5.54 -31.89
CA GLU A 307 0.96 -4.64 -31.70
C GLU A 307 1.05 -4.06 -30.28
N GLU A 308 -0.09 -3.76 -29.65
CA GLU A 308 -0.14 -3.38 -28.23
C GLU A 308 0.25 -4.57 -27.34
N SER A 309 -0.29 -5.75 -27.62
CA SER A 309 0.01 -6.96 -26.85
C SER A 309 1.51 -7.31 -26.90
N GLN A 310 2.14 -7.23 -28.08
CA GLN A 310 3.59 -7.43 -28.22
C GLN A 310 4.41 -6.37 -27.49
N ARG A 311 3.94 -5.11 -27.47
CA ARG A 311 4.58 -4.03 -26.69
C ARG A 311 4.48 -4.30 -25.19
N ASP A 312 3.31 -4.70 -24.69
CA ASP A 312 3.07 -5.00 -23.27
C ASP A 312 3.92 -6.18 -22.79
N ILE A 313 4.06 -7.23 -23.61
CA ILE A 313 4.92 -8.37 -23.31
C ILE A 313 6.38 -7.92 -23.23
N LYS A 314 6.85 -7.14 -24.21
CA LYS A 314 8.25 -6.65 -24.24
C LYS A 314 8.55 -5.73 -23.05
N ASP A 315 7.60 -4.89 -22.69
CA ASP A 315 7.69 -3.99 -21.54
C ASP A 315 7.71 -4.78 -20.22
N SER A 316 6.82 -5.77 -20.08
CA SER A 316 6.80 -6.69 -18.94
C SER A 316 8.09 -7.50 -18.81
N ALA A 317 8.65 -7.99 -19.92
CA ALA A 317 9.93 -8.68 -19.94
C ALA A 317 11.08 -7.74 -19.52
N SER A 318 11.03 -6.47 -19.93
CA SER A 318 12.00 -5.45 -19.53
C SER A 318 11.93 -5.14 -18.03
N ARG A 319 10.71 -4.99 -17.48
CA ARG A 319 10.48 -4.83 -16.03
C ARG A 319 11.01 -6.03 -15.25
N PHE A 320 10.69 -7.25 -15.71
CA PHE A 320 11.18 -8.48 -15.09
C PHE A 320 12.72 -8.56 -15.13
N ALA A 321 13.34 -8.20 -16.27
CA ALA A 321 14.80 -8.16 -16.39
C ALA A 321 15.42 -7.20 -15.37
N ALA A 322 14.86 -5.99 -15.24
CA ALA A 322 15.34 -4.98 -14.31
C ALA A 322 15.15 -5.39 -12.84
N ALA A 323 14.00 -6.00 -12.52
CA ALA A 323 13.74 -6.60 -11.21
C ALA A 323 14.77 -7.69 -10.87
N LEU A 324 15.08 -8.56 -11.82
CA LEU A 324 16.06 -9.62 -11.62
C LEU A 324 17.48 -9.07 -11.46
N GLU A 325 17.88 -8.11 -12.31
CA GLU A 325 19.18 -7.42 -12.16
C GLU A 325 19.28 -6.76 -10.77
N ALA A 326 18.22 -6.09 -10.32
CA ALA A 326 18.18 -5.47 -9.01
C ALA A 326 18.35 -6.50 -7.88
N ALA A 327 17.59 -7.60 -7.91
CA ALA A 327 17.64 -8.63 -6.88
C ALA A 327 18.98 -9.39 -6.85
N CYS A 328 19.48 -9.79 -8.03
CA CYS A 328 20.65 -10.66 -8.14
C CYS A 328 21.96 -9.89 -8.07
N ILE A 329 22.05 -8.72 -8.71
CA ILE A 329 23.30 -7.99 -8.88
C ILE A 329 23.40 -6.80 -7.94
N GLN A 330 22.34 -6.00 -7.80
CA GLN A 330 22.39 -4.72 -7.06
C GLN A 330 22.06 -4.85 -5.57
N ALA A 331 21.36 -5.91 -5.17
CA ALA A 331 21.00 -6.10 -3.78
C ALA A 331 22.26 -6.22 -2.88
N PRO A 332 22.20 -5.70 -1.64
CA PRO A 332 23.36 -5.72 -0.75
C PRO A 332 23.67 -7.14 -0.27
N ASP A 333 24.92 -7.37 0.13
CA ASP A 333 25.38 -8.68 0.62
C ASP A 333 24.69 -9.14 1.92
N THR A 334 23.98 -8.23 2.60
CA THR A 334 23.18 -8.53 3.78
C THR A 334 21.89 -9.30 3.47
N VAL A 335 21.50 -9.40 2.18
CA VAL A 335 20.30 -10.13 1.78
C VAL A 335 20.55 -11.64 1.89
N ILE A 336 19.77 -12.28 2.78
CA ILE A 336 19.82 -13.72 3.03
C ILE A 336 18.70 -14.48 2.31
N ILE A 337 17.61 -13.80 1.95
CA ILE A 337 16.46 -14.39 1.26
C ILE A 337 16.06 -13.49 0.08
N ILE A 338 15.98 -14.09 -1.10
CA ILE A 338 15.46 -13.46 -2.32
C ILE A 338 14.26 -14.28 -2.81
N GLU A 339 13.13 -13.62 -2.99
CA GLU A 339 11.93 -14.23 -3.54
C GLU A 339 11.48 -13.43 -4.78
N ILE A 340 11.36 -14.12 -5.91
CA ILE A 340 10.94 -13.52 -7.17
C ILE A 340 9.67 -14.24 -7.60
N GLU A 341 8.62 -13.46 -7.80
CA GLU A 341 7.30 -13.94 -8.17
C GLU A 341 6.92 -13.34 -9.51
N VAL A 342 6.51 -14.20 -10.44
CA VAL A 342 6.08 -13.79 -11.78
C VAL A 342 4.64 -14.26 -11.93
N VAL A 343 3.73 -13.31 -12.05
CA VAL A 343 2.31 -13.56 -12.30
C VAL A 343 2.08 -13.43 -13.80
N ASP A 344 1.89 -14.56 -14.48
CA ASP A 344 1.52 -14.61 -15.90
C ASP A 344 0.01 -14.44 -16.03
N SER A 345 -0.42 -13.30 -16.56
CA SER A 345 -1.82 -12.95 -16.79
C SER A 345 -2.22 -12.96 -18.28
N ARG A 346 -1.40 -13.58 -19.14
CA ARG A 346 -1.71 -13.71 -20.58
C ARG A 346 -2.93 -14.59 -20.80
N ARG A 347 -3.69 -14.34 -21.89
CA ARG A 347 -4.96 -15.06 -22.14
C ARG A 347 -4.77 -16.54 -22.46
N SER A 348 -3.63 -16.91 -23.03
CA SER A 348 -3.32 -18.28 -23.42
C SER A 348 -1.80 -18.49 -23.51
N PRO A 349 -1.06 -18.48 -22.39
CA PRO A 349 0.35 -18.81 -22.44
C PRO A 349 0.51 -20.26 -22.93
N LEU A 350 1.42 -20.48 -23.88
CA LEU A 350 1.76 -21.84 -24.27
C LEU A 350 2.41 -22.53 -23.05
N PRO A 351 2.13 -23.83 -22.79
CA PRO A 351 2.62 -24.52 -21.58
C PRO A 351 4.15 -24.52 -21.40
N ASN A 352 4.90 -24.33 -22.49
CA ASN A 352 6.36 -24.27 -22.51
C ASN A 352 6.88 -22.89 -22.90
N ASP A 353 6.06 -21.85 -22.77
CA ASP A 353 6.46 -20.52 -23.17
C ASP A 353 7.45 -19.91 -22.16
N THR A 354 8.73 -19.97 -22.52
CA THR A 354 9.81 -19.30 -21.81
C THR A 354 10.20 -17.98 -22.48
N SER A 355 9.51 -17.52 -23.53
CA SER A 355 9.87 -16.32 -24.30
C SER A 355 10.08 -15.12 -23.39
N VAL A 356 9.19 -14.89 -22.43
CA VAL A 356 9.31 -13.79 -21.44
C VAL A 356 10.62 -13.85 -20.65
N LEU A 357 11.13 -15.04 -20.32
CA LEU A 357 12.40 -15.22 -19.60
C LEU A 357 13.63 -15.16 -20.53
N LEU A 358 13.47 -15.57 -21.80
CA LEU A 358 14.53 -15.61 -22.81
C LEU A 358 14.75 -14.27 -23.51
N ASP A 359 13.68 -13.51 -23.73
CA ASP A 359 13.66 -12.21 -24.40
C ASP A 359 14.04 -11.08 -23.45
N ALA A 360 13.93 -11.32 -22.15
CA ALA A 360 14.49 -10.46 -21.13
C ALA A 360 16.01 -10.45 -21.32
N ALA A 361 16.59 -9.29 -21.68
CA ALA A 361 18.01 -9.07 -21.90
C ALA A 361 18.83 -9.14 -20.59
N ILE A 362 18.68 -10.23 -19.87
CA ILE A 362 19.26 -10.51 -18.56
C ILE A 362 20.67 -11.07 -18.77
N ASP A 363 21.65 -10.46 -18.09
CA ASP A 363 22.98 -11.05 -17.95
C ASP A 363 22.95 -12.16 -16.89
N TRP A 364 22.50 -13.35 -17.31
CA TRP A 364 22.39 -14.52 -16.45
C TRP A 364 23.74 -14.93 -15.85
N MET A 365 24.84 -14.75 -16.58
CA MET A 365 26.18 -15.06 -16.08
C MET A 365 26.56 -14.14 -14.93
N ALA A 366 26.33 -12.83 -15.08
CA ALA A 366 26.57 -11.87 -14.00
C ALA A 366 25.65 -12.12 -12.80
N ALA A 367 24.37 -12.45 -13.03
CA ALA A 367 23.42 -12.78 -11.98
C ALA A 367 23.86 -14.02 -11.19
N ASP A 368 24.22 -15.12 -11.86
CA ASP A 368 24.68 -16.34 -11.22
C ASP A 368 25.98 -16.12 -10.44
N ALA A 369 26.94 -15.40 -11.02
CA ALA A 369 28.19 -15.05 -10.35
C ALA A 369 27.96 -14.13 -9.14
N ALA A 370 27.00 -13.21 -9.18
CA ALA A 370 26.65 -12.36 -8.05
C ALA A 370 26.00 -13.16 -6.91
N LEU A 371 24.98 -13.98 -7.21
CA LEU A 371 24.31 -14.83 -6.23
C LEU A 371 25.27 -15.84 -5.58
N ALA A 372 26.11 -16.50 -6.38
CA ALA A 372 27.06 -17.50 -5.89
C ALA A 372 28.11 -16.90 -4.94
N ARG A 373 28.50 -15.63 -5.12
CA ARG A 373 29.46 -14.93 -4.26
C ARG A 373 28.90 -14.57 -2.87
N ARG A 374 27.58 -14.47 -2.71
CA ARG A 374 26.94 -14.12 -1.43
C ARG A 374 27.01 -15.31 -0.45
N ARG A 375 27.89 -15.21 0.53
CA ARG A 375 28.16 -16.29 1.51
C ARG A 375 26.93 -16.58 2.37
N ASP A 376 26.27 -15.52 2.83
CA ASP A 376 25.15 -15.60 3.78
C ASP A 376 23.79 -15.82 3.11
N LEU A 377 23.74 -15.88 1.78
CA LEU A 377 22.51 -16.17 1.04
C LEU A 377 22.03 -17.59 1.36
N GLN A 378 20.83 -17.69 1.93
CA GLN A 378 20.22 -18.94 2.39
C GLN A 378 19.21 -19.47 1.38
N LYS A 379 18.45 -18.58 0.74
CA LYS A 379 17.36 -18.95 -0.16
C LYS A 379 17.22 -17.95 -1.31
N VAL A 380 17.11 -18.50 -2.51
CA VAL A 380 16.61 -17.83 -3.71
C VAL A 380 15.42 -18.65 -4.19
N SER A 381 14.23 -18.06 -4.16
CA SER A 381 13.04 -18.71 -4.70
C SER A 381 12.44 -17.98 -5.88
N PHE A 382 12.12 -18.74 -6.91
CA PHE A 382 11.32 -18.29 -8.04
C PHE A 382 9.95 -18.96 -7.97
N LYS A 383 8.90 -18.15 -8.02
CA LYS A 383 7.51 -18.59 -8.06
C LYS A 383 6.87 -18.11 -9.35
N PHE A 384 6.29 -19.04 -10.09
CA PHE A 384 5.48 -18.72 -11.27
C PHE A 384 4.03 -18.98 -10.93
N LEU A 385 3.22 -17.94 -11.03
CA LEU A 385 1.78 -18.00 -10.82
C LEU A 385 1.09 -17.72 -12.15
N PHE A 386 0.03 -18.47 -12.44
CA PHE A 386 -0.78 -18.26 -13.63
C PHE A 386 -2.16 -17.76 -13.25
N HIS A 387 -2.57 -16.63 -13.81
CA HIS A 387 -3.91 -16.09 -13.66
C HIS A 387 -4.60 -16.03 -15.03
N PRO A 388 -5.53 -16.95 -15.35
CA PRO A 388 -6.30 -16.85 -16.58
C PRO A 388 -7.07 -15.53 -16.54
N SER A 389 -6.83 -14.64 -17.51
CA SER A 389 -7.43 -13.31 -17.53
C SER A 389 -8.87 -13.35 -18.08
N GLU A 390 -9.86 -13.38 -17.19
CA GLU A 390 -11.20 -12.86 -17.51
C GLU A 390 -11.18 -11.33 -17.35
N ARG A 391 -10.66 -10.70 -18.42
CA ARG A 391 -10.57 -9.30 -18.86
C ARG A 391 -11.07 -8.08 -18.04
N ARG A 392 -11.74 -8.14 -16.88
CA ARG A 392 -12.34 -6.91 -16.29
C ARG A 392 -12.44 -6.78 -14.77
N CYS A 393 -12.05 -7.74 -13.96
CA CYS A 393 -12.22 -7.59 -12.50
C CYS A 393 -10.96 -8.02 -11.75
N TYR A 394 -9.86 -7.28 -11.94
CA TYR A 394 -8.72 -7.36 -11.01
C TYR A 394 -9.11 -6.91 -9.59
N LEU A 395 -10.17 -6.10 -9.46
CA LEU A 395 -10.66 -5.61 -8.16
C LEU A 395 -11.79 -6.47 -7.55
N ASP A 396 -12.57 -7.24 -8.34
CA ASP A 396 -13.81 -7.89 -7.84
C ASP A 396 -13.97 -9.40 -8.14
N CYS A 397 -13.14 -10.04 -8.97
CA CYS A 397 -13.33 -11.46 -9.31
C CYS A 397 -12.33 -12.36 -8.60
N ARG A 398 -12.59 -12.64 -7.32
CA ARG A 398 -11.85 -13.64 -6.53
C ARG A 398 -12.55 -14.98 -6.36
N GLU A 399 -13.72 -15.18 -6.95
CA GLU A 399 -14.44 -16.45 -6.83
C GLU A 399 -14.38 -17.30 -8.11
N ALA A 400 -13.80 -18.49 -7.94
CA ALA A 400 -13.96 -19.69 -8.75
C ALA A 400 -13.41 -19.68 -10.19
N MET A 401 -12.10 -19.87 -10.33
CA MET A 401 -11.53 -20.51 -11.53
C MET A 401 -10.93 -21.87 -11.21
N LYS A 402 -11.29 -22.88 -12.02
CA LYS A 402 -10.63 -24.19 -12.04
C LYS A 402 -9.22 -24.01 -12.60
N VAL A 403 -8.24 -23.90 -11.71
CA VAL A 403 -6.83 -23.87 -12.05
C VAL A 403 -6.48 -25.14 -12.81
N LYS A 404 -6.21 -25.04 -14.12
CA LYS A 404 -5.44 -26.08 -14.82
C LYS A 404 -4.00 -25.93 -14.34
N GLU A 405 -3.48 -26.97 -13.71
CA GLU A 405 -2.08 -27.05 -13.28
C GLU A 405 -1.18 -27.01 -14.52
N VAL A 406 -0.73 -25.82 -14.92
CA VAL A 406 0.27 -25.67 -15.98
C VAL A 406 1.61 -25.94 -15.32
N THR A 407 2.19 -27.12 -15.58
CA THR A 407 3.53 -27.43 -15.10
C THR A 407 4.55 -26.56 -15.85
N HIS A 408 5.01 -25.47 -15.22
CA HIS A 408 6.06 -24.57 -15.73
C HIS A 408 7.46 -25.21 -15.70
N LYS A 409 7.57 -26.48 -16.12
CA LYS A 409 8.82 -27.26 -16.09
C LYS A 409 9.89 -26.62 -16.97
N ALA A 410 9.51 -26.11 -18.14
CA ALA A 410 10.44 -25.45 -19.06
C ALA A 410 11.08 -24.18 -18.42
N GLN A 411 10.29 -23.36 -17.73
CA GLN A 411 10.77 -22.18 -17.01
C GLN A 411 11.69 -22.57 -15.84
N ILE A 412 11.32 -23.61 -15.09
CA ILE A 412 12.14 -24.16 -14.01
C ILE A 412 13.50 -24.64 -14.53
N ASP A 413 13.49 -25.46 -15.58
CA ASP A 413 14.70 -26.04 -16.16
C ASP A 413 15.58 -24.93 -16.78
N LEU A 414 14.96 -23.92 -17.39
CA LEU A 414 15.67 -22.75 -17.93
C LEU A 414 16.38 -21.94 -16.83
N ILE A 415 15.72 -21.64 -15.71
CA ILE A 415 16.36 -20.92 -14.59
C ILE A 415 17.52 -21.73 -14.02
N LYS A 416 17.33 -23.04 -13.82
CA LYS A 416 18.40 -23.92 -13.32
C LYS A 416 19.59 -23.97 -14.27
N ALA A 417 19.34 -24.02 -15.58
CA ALA A 417 20.38 -24.03 -16.60
C ALA A 417 21.17 -22.70 -16.63
N ASN A 418 20.49 -21.58 -16.39
CA ASN A 418 21.10 -20.24 -16.39
C ASN A 418 21.75 -19.85 -15.06
N LEU A 419 21.47 -20.57 -13.96
CA LEU A 419 22.06 -20.35 -12.63
C LEU A 419 22.83 -21.59 -12.13
N PRO A 420 23.84 -22.09 -12.87
CA PRO A 420 24.52 -23.35 -12.55
C PRO A 420 25.30 -23.28 -11.22
N ASN A 421 25.96 -22.16 -10.91
CA ASN A 421 26.72 -22.05 -9.67
C ASN A 421 25.79 -21.93 -8.46
N THR A 422 24.71 -21.17 -8.59
CA THR A 422 23.69 -21.01 -7.54
C THR A 422 22.96 -22.33 -7.28
N SER A 423 22.60 -23.06 -8.34
CA SER A 423 21.90 -24.36 -8.22
C SER A 423 22.78 -25.47 -7.64
N SER A 424 24.10 -25.41 -7.80
CA SER A 424 25.04 -26.36 -7.19
C SER A 424 25.08 -26.28 -5.66
N ARG A 425 24.68 -25.14 -5.07
CA ARG A 425 24.57 -24.96 -3.62
C ARG A 425 23.28 -25.60 -3.13
N ARG A 426 23.43 -26.66 -2.32
CA ARG A 426 22.32 -27.45 -1.78
C ARG A 426 21.28 -26.56 -1.09
N ASN A 427 20.02 -26.69 -1.50
CA ASN A 427 18.85 -25.98 -0.97
C ASN A 427 18.83 -24.46 -1.18
N LEU A 428 19.79 -23.89 -1.93
CA LEU A 428 19.83 -22.46 -2.17
C LEU A 428 18.74 -22.03 -3.15
N LEU A 429 18.61 -22.74 -4.27
CA LEU A 429 17.63 -22.42 -5.31
C LEU A 429 16.38 -23.28 -5.16
N THR A 430 15.25 -22.64 -4.91
CA THR A 430 13.92 -23.26 -5.00
C THR A 430 13.19 -22.67 -6.19
N VAL A 431 12.68 -23.49 -7.09
CA VAL A 431 11.78 -23.01 -8.15
C VAL A 431 10.49 -23.79 -8.01
N ALA A 432 9.40 -23.08 -7.72
CA ALA A 432 8.10 -23.67 -7.46
C ALA A 432 7.06 -23.13 -8.46
N CYS A 433 6.13 -24.00 -8.81
CA CYS A 433 4.86 -23.64 -9.42
C CYS A 433 3.81 -23.87 -8.35
N GLU A 434 3.15 -22.81 -7.89
CA GLU A 434 2.02 -22.92 -6.98
C GLU A 434 0.75 -22.60 -7.78
N PRO A 435 -0.28 -23.46 -7.76
CA PRO A 435 -1.60 -23.00 -8.13
C PRO A 435 -1.96 -21.81 -7.22
N SER A 436 -2.55 -20.75 -7.76
CA SER A 436 -2.93 -19.56 -7.00
C SER A 436 -3.98 -19.91 -5.93
N HIS A 437 -3.51 -20.39 -4.78
CA HIS A 437 -4.33 -20.57 -3.60
C HIS A 437 -4.17 -19.35 -2.70
N ASP A 438 -4.84 -18.26 -3.06
CA ASP A 438 -4.95 -17.12 -2.17
C ASP A 438 -6.19 -17.25 -1.28
N SER A 439 -5.96 -17.80 -0.10
CA SER A 439 -6.68 -17.40 1.09
C SER A 439 -6.34 -15.94 1.40
N CYS A 440 -7.12 -15.00 0.87
CA CYS A 440 -7.19 -13.70 1.50
C CYS A 440 -7.82 -13.90 2.89
N PRO A 441 -7.28 -13.31 3.97
CA PRO A 441 -8.03 -13.23 5.20
C PRO A 441 -9.26 -12.39 4.88
N VAL A 442 -10.41 -13.04 4.72
CA VAL A 442 -11.70 -12.37 4.81
C VAL A 442 -11.70 -11.77 6.21
N VAL A 443 -11.45 -10.47 6.28
CA VAL A 443 -11.81 -9.67 7.44
C VAL A 443 -13.32 -9.62 7.41
N LEU A 444 -13.94 -10.64 8.02
CA LEU A 444 -15.36 -10.66 8.36
C LEU A 444 -15.69 -9.53 9.34
#